data_AF-A0A2E2VXS2-F1
#
_entry.id   AF-A0A2E2VXS2-F1
#
_cell.length_a   1.000
_cell.length_b   1.000
_cell.length_c   1.000
_cell.angle_alpha   90.00
_cell.angle_beta   90.00
_cell.angle_gamma   90.00
#
_symmetry.space_group_name_H-M   'P 1'
#
loop_
_entity.id
_entity.type
_entity.pdbx_description
1 polymer ?
#
loop_
_entity_poly.entity_id
_entity_poly.type
_entity_poly.pdbx_seq_one_letter_code
_entity_poly.pdbx_strand_id
1 'polypeptide(L)'
;MTEKDVKRFKSAQKAKDKVAKEAVKDPIVTQKKVGSQWAYYVSANPEKVSWDMNIAGEKYKGLWNKDRSHLVWRIPADKADRFEQHIFFKHRRIIKGDE
;
A
#
# COMPACT_ATOMS: atom_id res chain seq x y z
N MET A 1 -27.30 17.00 14.52
CA MET A 1 -26.30 16.84 13.44
C MET A 1 -26.88 17.48 12.18
N THR A 2 -26.24 18.52 11.66
CA THR A 2 -26.71 19.30 10.50
C THR A 2 -26.07 18.81 9.21
N GLU A 3 -26.83 18.81 8.11
CA GLU A 3 -26.47 18.29 6.77
C GLU A 3 -25.20 18.88 6.13
N LYS A 4 -24.64 19.96 6.68
CA LYS A 4 -23.44 20.63 6.15
C LYS A 4 -22.15 19.85 6.43
N ASP A 5 -22.10 19.05 7.50
CA ASP A 5 -20.90 18.28 7.87
C ASP A 5 -20.65 17.07 6.96
N VAL A 6 -21.70 16.45 6.41
CA VAL A 6 -21.57 15.24 5.57
C VAL A 6 -20.91 15.53 4.22
N LYS A 7 -21.04 16.75 3.68
CA LYS A 7 -20.47 17.12 2.37
C LYS A 7 -18.95 17.30 2.39
N ARG A 8 -18.33 17.66 3.53
CA ARG A 8 -16.88 17.84 3.63
C ARG A 8 -16.09 16.53 3.59
N PHE A 9 -16.66 15.43 4.09
CA PHE A 9 -15.97 14.13 4.11
C PHE A 9 -15.89 13.46 2.73
N LYS A 10 -16.83 13.72 1.81
CA LYS A 10 -16.82 13.11 0.47
C LYS A 10 -15.80 13.74 -0.48
N SER A 11 -15.44 15.01 -0.29
CA SER A 11 -14.51 15.71 -1.18
C SER A 11 -13.05 15.35 -0.93
N ALA A 12 -12.66 15.07 0.33
CA ALA A 12 -11.30 14.65 0.67
C ALA A 12 -10.96 13.21 0.22
N GLN A 13 -12.00 12.37 0.03
CA GLN A 13 -11.81 10.98 -0.35
C GLN A 13 -11.44 10.84 -1.83
N LYS A 14 -12.02 11.67 -2.71
CA LYS A 14 -11.73 11.65 -4.16
C LYS A 14 -10.33 12.14 -4.53
N ALA A 15 -9.73 13.03 -3.73
CA ALA A 15 -8.38 13.54 -3.99
C ALA A 15 -7.30 12.49 -3.70
N LYS A 16 -7.49 11.65 -2.68
CA LYS A 16 -6.53 10.60 -2.28
C LYS A 16 -6.47 9.45 -3.27
N ASP A 17 -7.61 9.07 -3.85
CA ASP A 17 -7.68 8.03 -4.89
C ASP A 17 -6.96 8.42 -6.20
N LYS A 18 -6.80 9.72 -6.48
CA LYS A 18 -6.13 10.19 -7.71
C LYS A 18 -4.60 10.15 -7.58
N VAL A 19 -4.07 10.54 -6.42
CA VAL A 19 -2.62 10.50 -6.13
C VAL A 19 -2.11 9.06 -6.00
N ALA A 20 -2.92 8.16 -5.42
CA ALA A 20 -2.60 6.73 -5.34
C ALA A 20 -2.47 6.05 -6.71
N LYS A 21 -3.18 6.53 -7.73
CA LYS A 21 -3.09 6.00 -9.10
C LYS A 21 -1.89 6.52 -9.89
N GLU A 22 -1.25 7.60 -9.44
CA GLU A 22 -0.06 8.15 -10.09
C GLU A 22 1.22 7.50 -9.55
N ALA A 23 1.27 7.16 -8.25
CA ALA A 23 2.41 6.43 -7.65
C ALA A 23 2.59 4.99 -8.18
N VAL A 24 1.56 4.43 -8.80
CA VAL A 24 1.58 3.09 -9.40
C VAL A 24 2.21 3.10 -10.81
N LYS A 25 2.41 4.28 -11.41
CA LYS A 25 2.90 4.41 -12.80
C LYS A 25 4.41 4.55 -12.94
N ASP A 26 5.17 4.51 -11.85
CA ASP A 26 6.63 4.59 -11.91
C ASP A 26 7.23 3.28 -12.46
N PRO A 27 7.93 3.31 -13.61
CA PRO A 27 8.34 2.13 -14.36
C PRO A 27 9.68 1.59 -13.85
N ILE A 28 9.67 0.92 -12.70
CA ILE A 28 10.72 -0.03 -12.31
C ILE A 28 9.98 -1.13 -11.55
N VAL A 29 9.30 -2.07 -12.21
CA VAL A 29 9.86 -3.38 -12.56
C VAL A 29 9.16 -3.95 -13.81
N THR A 30 9.67 -3.68 -15.02
CA THR A 30 9.41 -4.62 -16.12
C THR A 30 10.24 -5.89 -15.87
N GLN A 31 9.63 -6.99 -15.42
CA GLN A 31 10.07 -8.34 -15.80
C GLN A 31 9.10 -9.48 -15.42
N LYS A 32 8.50 -10.04 -16.50
CA LYS A 32 7.96 -11.40 -16.70
C LYS A 32 6.90 -11.94 -15.72
N LYS A 33 5.71 -12.20 -16.29
CA LYS A 33 4.68 -13.13 -15.78
C LYS A 33 5.31 -14.47 -15.37
N VAL A 34 5.67 -14.61 -14.11
CA VAL A 34 6.03 -15.87 -13.45
C VAL A 34 5.00 -16.00 -12.34
N GLY A 35 4.23 -17.10 -12.34
CA GLY A 35 3.08 -17.30 -11.44
C GLY A 35 3.34 -16.71 -10.06
N SER A 36 2.48 -15.75 -9.67
CA SER A 36 2.74 -14.73 -8.64
C SER A 36 3.14 -15.38 -7.30
N GLN A 37 4.43 -15.67 -7.10
CA GLN A 37 4.95 -16.22 -5.84
C GLN A 37 4.99 -15.14 -4.76
N TRP A 38 4.89 -13.87 -5.15
CA TRP A 38 5.07 -12.71 -4.30
C TRP A 38 4.01 -11.66 -4.63
N ALA A 39 3.33 -11.16 -3.61
CA ALA A 39 2.49 -9.99 -3.65
C ALA A 39 3.30 -8.77 -3.14
N TYR A 40 3.26 -7.69 -3.91
CA TYR A 40 3.93 -6.44 -3.57
C TYR A 40 2.93 -5.44 -2.99
N TYR A 41 3.35 -4.75 -1.94
CA TYR A 41 2.55 -3.78 -1.23
C TYR A 41 3.36 -2.51 -1.01
N VAL A 42 2.74 -1.36 -1.14
CA VAL A 42 3.39 -0.05 -0.98
C VAL A 42 2.59 0.85 -0.04
N SER A 43 3.27 1.70 0.73
CA SER A 43 2.61 2.71 1.54
C SER A 43 1.87 3.71 0.64
N ALA A 44 0.63 4.02 0.96
CA ALA A 44 -0.20 4.94 0.17
C ALA A 44 0.23 6.41 0.31
N ASN A 45 0.93 6.72 1.40
CA ASN A 45 1.47 8.05 1.67
C ASN A 45 2.98 7.91 1.91
N PRO A 46 3.75 8.99 1.72
CA PRO A 46 5.15 9.00 2.08
C PRO A 46 5.32 8.85 3.60
N GLU A 47 6.24 7.97 3.99
CA GLU A 47 6.54 7.65 5.38
C GLU A 47 7.85 8.35 5.79
N LYS A 48 7.94 8.78 7.05
CA LYS A 48 9.17 9.40 7.59
C LYS A 48 10.11 8.38 8.21
N VAL A 49 9.59 7.20 8.56
CA VAL A 49 10.29 6.15 9.29
C VAL A 49 9.92 4.81 8.66
N SER A 50 10.90 3.93 8.49
CA SER A 50 10.68 2.55 8.05
C SER A 50 10.12 1.72 9.20
N TRP A 51 9.12 0.90 8.91
CA TRP A 51 8.55 0.00 9.88
C TRP A 51 8.24 -1.35 9.26
N ASP A 52 8.21 -2.35 10.13
CA ASP A 52 8.07 -3.75 9.74
C ASP A 52 6.64 -4.22 9.98
N MET A 53 6.16 -5.08 9.10
CA MET A 53 4.86 -5.72 9.16
C MET A 53 5.00 -7.07 9.87
N ASN A 54 4.14 -7.36 10.84
CA ASN A 54 4.05 -8.70 11.41
C ASN A 54 2.80 -9.40 10.86
N ILE A 55 2.98 -10.52 10.16
CA ILE A 55 1.89 -11.31 9.58
C ILE A 55 2.01 -12.71 10.15
N ALA A 56 1.01 -13.14 10.92
CA ALA A 56 0.95 -14.49 11.50
C ALA A 56 2.23 -14.93 12.24
N GLY A 57 2.90 -13.99 12.94
CA GLY A 57 4.12 -14.26 13.69
C GLY A 57 5.41 -14.07 12.89
N GLU A 58 5.33 -13.84 11.59
CA GLU A 58 6.48 -13.56 10.74
C GLU A 58 6.65 -12.07 10.48
N LYS A 59 7.90 -11.61 10.56
CA LYS A 59 8.25 -10.19 10.42
C LYS A 59 8.75 -9.90 9.00
N TYR A 60 8.04 -9.02 8.31
CA TYR A 60 8.35 -8.55 6.96
C TYR A 60 8.86 -7.11 7.01
N LYS A 61 10.10 -6.90 6.59
CA LYS A 61 10.73 -5.58 6.62
C LYS A 61 10.13 -4.65 5.58
N GLY A 62 9.85 -3.41 5.98
CA GLY A 62 9.49 -2.34 5.04
C GLY A 62 10.74 -1.78 4.38
N LEU A 63 10.88 -2.00 3.08
CA LEU A 63 12.00 -1.48 2.29
C LEU A 63 11.64 -0.13 1.70
N TRP A 64 12.61 0.78 1.62
CA TRP A 64 12.38 2.06 0.94
C TRP A 64 12.31 1.87 -0.57
N ASN A 65 11.40 2.60 -1.22
CA ASN A 65 11.43 2.78 -2.67
C ASN A 65 12.65 3.62 -3.09
N LYS A 66 12.89 3.75 -4.40
CA LYS A 66 14.04 4.46 -4.96
C LYS A 66 14.15 5.91 -4.45
N ASP A 67 13.01 6.60 -4.32
CA ASP A 67 12.93 7.99 -3.87
C ASP A 67 12.90 8.13 -2.34
N ARG A 68 13.11 7.02 -1.60
CA ARG A 68 13.08 6.95 -0.13
C ARG A 68 11.88 7.65 0.52
N SER A 69 10.77 7.64 -0.19
CA SER A 69 9.54 8.32 0.22
C SER A 69 8.49 7.32 0.65
N HIS A 70 8.39 6.17 -0.02
CA HIS A 70 7.41 5.14 0.28
C HIS A 70 8.07 3.86 0.77
N LEU A 71 7.33 3.11 1.59
CA LEU A 71 7.73 1.78 2.04
C LEU A 71 7.09 0.72 1.15
N VAL A 72 7.86 -0.32 0.86
CA VAL A 72 7.48 -1.45 0.03
C VAL A 72 7.67 -2.73 0.85
N TRP A 73 6.66 -3.60 0.83
CA TRP A 73 6.72 -4.94 1.40
C TRP A 73 6.56 -5.97 0.29
N ARG A 74 7.42 -6.98 0.33
CA ARG A 74 7.34 -8.16 -0.51
C ARG A 74 6.84 -9.32 0.34
N ILE A 75 5.62 -9.75 0.08
CA ILE A 75 4.94 -10.80 0.87
C ILE A 75 4.73 -12.02 -0.02
N PRO A 76 4.97 -13.25 0.47
CA PRO A 76 4.58 -14.45 -0.23
C PRO A 76 3.09 -14.45 -0.60
N ALA A 77 2.72 -14.94 -1.78
CA ALA A 77 1.32 -14.89 -2.24
C ALA A 77 0.36 -15.72 -1.37
N ASP A 78 0.84 -16.80 -0.75
CA ASP A 78 0.10 -17.60 0.25
C ASP A 78 -0.26 -16.81 1.51
N LYS A 79 0.45 -15.70 1.77
CA LYS A 79 0.25 -14.82 2.94
C LYS A 79 -0.36 -13.47 2.57
N ALA A 80 -0.63 -13.23 1.28
CA ALA A 80 -1.24 -12.00 0.78
C ALA A 80 -2.62 -11.75 1.42
N ASP A 81 -3.48 -12.76 1.47
CA ASP A 81 -4.81 -12.64 2.07
C ASP A 81 -4.76 -12.21 3.55
N ARG A 82 -3.76 -12.70 4.30
CA ARG A 82 -3.55 -12.32 5.70
C ARG A 82 -3.03 -10.88 5.82
N PHE A 83 -2.20 -10.45 4.88
CA PHE A 83 -1.73 -9.06 4.81
C PHE A 83 -2.88 -8.08 4.55
N GLU A 84 -3.77 -8.42 3.62
CA GLU A 84 -4.93 -7.59 3.27
C GLU A 84 -5.94 -7.46 4.43
N GLN A 85 -5.95 -8.42 5.35
CA GLN A 85 -6.77 -8.33 6.56
C GLN A 85 -6.19 -7.38 7.62
N HIS A 86 -4.93 -6.97 7.49
CA HIS A 86 -4.25 -6.11 8.45
C HIS A 86 -4.85 -4.70 8.46
N ILE A 87 -4.90 -4.08 9.65
CA ILE A 87 -5.57 -2.77 9.84
C ILE A 87 -4.99 -1.67 8.93
N PHE A 88 -3.69 -1.73 8.62
CA PHE A 88 -3.01 -0.77 7.76
C PHE A 88 -3.47 -0.87 6.30
N PHE A 89 -3.76 -2.08 5.81
CA PHE A 89 -4.32 -2.28 4.48
C PHE A 89 -5.79 -1.83 4.43
N LYS A 90 -6.59 -2.24 5.43
CA LYS A 90 -8.01 -1.84 5.54
C LYS A 90 -8.21 -0.33 5.65
N HIS A 91 -7.31 0.37 6.34
CA HIS A 91 -7.30 1.83 6.43
C HIS A 91 -6.69 2.52 5.21
N ARG A 92 -6.34 1.78 4.16
CA ARG A 92 -5.68 2.28 2.94
C ARG A 92 -4.38 3.05 3.24
N ARG A 93 -3.69 2.68 4.32
CA ARG A 93 -2.31 3.14 4.57
C ARG A 93 -1.32 2.37 3.70
N ILE A 94 -1.66 1.13 3.36
CA ILE A 94 -0.94 0.30 2.40
C ILE A 94 -1.88 -0.02 1.25
N ILE A 95 -1.36 0.00 0.04
CA ILE A 95 -2.05 -0.42 -1.19
C ILE A 95 -1.28 -1.57 -1.83
N LYS A 96 -1.97 -2.38 -2.63
CA LYS A 96 -1.29 -3.32 -3.53
C LYS A 96 -0.48 -2.48 -4.53
N GLY A 97 0.80 -2.77 -4.66
CA GLY A 97 1.56 -2.29 -5.81
C GLY A 97 1.11 -3.06 -7.05
N ASP A 98 1.03 -2.39 -8.20
CA ASP A 98 1.05 -3.15 -9.45
C ASP A 98 2.43 -3.77 -9.62
N GLU A 99 2.41 -4.95 -10.24
CA GLU A 99 3.58 -5.74 -10.63
C GLU A 99 4.45 -4.99 -11.65
#